data_AF-A0A0W7WDX9-F1
#
_entry.id   AF-A0A0W7WDX9-F1
#
_cell.length_a   1.000
_cell.length_b   1.000
_cell.length_c   1.000
_cell.angle_alpha   90.00
_cell.angle_beta   90.00
_cell.angle_gamma   90.00
#
_symmetry.space_group_name_H-M   'P 1'
#
loop_
_entity.id
_entity.type
_entity.pdbx_description
1 polymer ?
#
loop_
_entity_poly.entity_id
_entity_poly.type
_entity_poly.pdbx_seq_one_letter_code
_entity_poly.pdbx_strand_id
1 'polypeptide(L)'
;MSAAKFGRSVGLRDHGGFIALIEAGHVSAIRQKNPKTGRQQYWLSEEEIASFHGRFVTLTTLSNETGHHRNTLKSLLEASRVARFSQDDRDFGANFLREEAIAALQ
;
A
#
# COMPACT_ATOMS: atom_id res chain seq x y z
N MET A 1 -2.47 5.23 13.57
CA MET A 1 -3.58 5.51 12.62
C MET A 1 -4.34 4.22 12.31
N SER A 2 -5.65 4.24 12.00
CA SER A 2 -6.34 2.99 11.61
C SER A 2 -5.92 2.51 10.21
N ALA A 3 -5.78 1.20 10.03
CA ALA A 3 -5.36 0.60 8.76
C ALA A 3 -6.29 0.96 7.60
N ALA A 4 -7.60 1.03 7.86
CA ALA A 4 -8.57 1.47 6.85
C ALA A 4 -8.39 2.95 6.46
N LYS A 5 -8.00 3.83 7.41
CA LYS A 5 -7.69 5.23 7.09
C LYS A 5 -6.41 5.32 6.28
N PHE A 6 -5.38 4.56 6.65
CA PHE A 6 -4.11 4.53 5.94
C PHE A 6 -4.24 3.94 4.52
N GLY A 7 -4.93 2.81 4.35
CA GLY A 7 -5.19 2.23 3.03
C GLY A 7 -5.81 3.24 2.07
N ARG A 8 -6.76 4.05 2.54
CA ARG A 8 -7.35 5.13 1.72
C ARG A 8 -6.36 6.23 1.36
N SER A 9 -5.47 6.62 2.27
CA SER A 9 -4.47 7.67 2.00
C SER A 9 -3.44 7.24 0.98
N VAL A 10 -3.10 5.95 0.92
CA VAL A 10 -2.19 5.38 -0.09
C VAL A 10 -2.93 4.86 -1.33
N GLY A 11 -4.23 5.14 -1.49
CA GLY A 11 -4.97 4.73 -2.68
C GLY A 11 -5.35 3.25 -2.76
N LEU A 12 -5.14 2.47 -1.69
CA LEU A 12 -5.66 1.10 -1.50
C LEU A 12 -7.06 1.16 -0.87
N ARG A 13 -7.98 1.80 -1.60
CA ARG A 13 -9.33 2.18 -1.12
C ARG A 13 -10.31 1.01 -1.12
N ASP A 14 -10.18 0.11 -2.09
CA ASP A 14 -11.20 -0.88 -2.44
C ASP A 14 -10.78 -2.31 -2.06
N HIS A 15 -11.78 -3.17 -1.84
CA HIS A 15 -11.67 -4.61 -1.58
C HIS A 15 -10.79 -5.05 -0.41
N GLY A 16 -10.37 -4.13 0.45
CA GLY A 16 -9.54 -4.47 1.60
C GLY A 16 -8.11 -4.86 1.23
N GLY A 17 -7.58 -4.44 0.07
CA GLY A 17 -6.22 -4.80 -0.35
C GLY A 17 -5.15 -4.51 0.71
N PHE A 18 -5.25 -3.37 1.41
CA PHE A 18 -4.34 -3.07 2.53
C PHE A 18 -4.57 -3.96 3.76
N ILE A 19 -5.81 -4.36 4.05
CA ILE A 19 -6.11 -5.31 5.13
C ILE A 19 -5.61 -6.71 4.76
N ALA A 20 -5.75 -7.11 3.49
CA ALA A 20 -5.22 -8.37 2.99
C ALA A 20 -3.69 -8.44 3.13
N LEU A 21 -2.97 -7.33 2.92
CA LEU A 21 -1.53 -7.26 3.20
C LEU A 21 -1.20 -7.54 4.67
N ILE A 22 -2.01 -7.00 5.60
CA ILE A 22 -1.84 -7.26 7.03
C ILE A 22 -2.14 -8.72 7.35
N GLU A 23 -3.25 -9.25 6.85
CA GLU A 23 -3.68 -10.64 7.11
C GLU A 23 -2.74 -11.68 6.49
N ALA A 24 -2.08 -11.34 5.37
CA ALA A 24 -1.03 -12.14 4.77
C ALA A 24 0.35 -11.97 5.45
N GLY A 25 0.47 -11.09 6.46
CA GLY A 25 1.71 -10.88 7.22
C GLY A 25 2.75 -10.01 6.51
N HIS A 26 2.37 -9.27 5.46
CA HIS A 26 3.26 -8.35 4.77
C HIS A 26 3.41 -7.00 5.46
N VAL A 27 2.44 -6.64 6.29
CA VAL A 27 2.44 -5.41 7.09
C VAL A 27 2.05 -5.76 8.52
N SER A 28 2.92 -5.44 9.48
CA SER A 28 2.59 -5.55 10.89
C SER A 28 1.53 -4.52 11.27
N ALA A 29 0.56 -4.93 12.09
CA ALA A 29 -0.44 -4.04 12.66
C ALA A 29 -0.97 -4.63 13.96
N ILE A 30 -1.40 -3.77 14.89
CA ILE A 30 -2.05 -4.18 16.13
C ILE A 30 -3.58 -4.21 15.97
N ARG A 31 -4.24 -5.22 16.52
CA ARG A 31 -5.70 -5.26 16.64
C ARG A 31 -6.14 -4.53 17.90
N GLN A 32 -6.98 -3.51 17.74
CA GLN A 32 -7.55 -2.76 18.86
C GLN A 32 -9.05 -2.57 18.69
N LYS A 33 -9.79 -2.70 19.80
CA LYS A 33 -11.23 -2.42 19.83
C LYS A 33 -11.45 -0.91 19.79
N ASN A 34 -12.20 -0.44 18.80
CA ASN A 34 -12.62 0.95 18.75
C ASN A 34 -13.59 1.24 19.92
N PRO A 35 -13.30 2.18 20.82
CA PRO A 35 -14.12 2.43 21.99
C PRO A 35 -15.50 3.00 21.64
N LYS A 36 -15.62 3.72 20.52
CA LYS A 36 -16.87 4.35 20.07
C LYS A 36 -17.81 3.36 19.38
N THR A 37 -17.27 2.44 18.58
CA THR A 37 -18.08 1.52 17.76
C THR A 37 -18.07 0.08 18.26
N GLY A 38 -17.19 -0.25 19.21
CA GLY A 38 -17.00 -1.60 19.73
C GLY A 38 -16.36 -2.59 18.75
N ARG A 39 -16.07 -2.19 17.52
CA ARG A 39 -15.53 -3.07 16.48
C ARG A 39 -14.01 -3.23 16.63
N GLN A 40 -13.52 -4.45 16.41
CA GLN A 40 -12.08 -4.70 16.27
C GLN A 40 -11.57 -4.07 14.97
N GLN A 41 -10.48 -3.33 15.06
CA GLN A 41 -9.86 -2.66 13.91
C GLN A 41 -8.34 -2.80 14.00
N TYR A 42 -7.70 -2.89 12.84
CA TYR A 42 -6.25 -2.80 12.75
C TYR A 42 -5.80 -1.35 12.88
N TRP A 43 -4.74 -1.15 13.65
CA TRP A 43 -4.05 0.12 13.83
C TRP A 43 -2.58 -0.05 13.49
N LEU A 44 -2.03 1.02 12.91
CA LEU A 44 -0.63 1.13 12.53
C LEU A 44 0.05 2.20 13.39
N SER A 45 1.24 1.90 13.88
CA SER A 45 2.21 2.87 14.39
C SER A 45 2.91 3.60 13.23
N GLU A 46 3.73 4.61 13.56
CA GLU A 46 4.55 5.31 12.56
C GLU A 46 5.63 4.39 11.97
N GLU A 47 6.20 3.50 12.79
CA GLU A 47 7.19 2.52 12.37
C GLU A 47 6.61 1.48 11.40
N GLU A 48 5.37 1.03 11.63
CA GLU A 48 4.68 0.10 10.73
C GLU A 48 4.35 0.77 9.39
N ILE A 49 3.98 2.05 9.41
CA ILE A 49 3.76 2.87 8.20
C ILE A 49 5.08 3.06 7.44
N ALA A 50 6.17 3.38 8.13
CA ALA A 50 7.49 3.53 7.52
C ALA A 50 7.98 2.21 6.91
N SER A 51 7.74 1.09 7.59
CA SER A 51 8.08 -0.25 7.09
C SER A 51 7.30 -0.60 5.82
N PHE A 52 6.01 -0.27 5.76
CA PHE A 52 5.23 -0.38 4.53
C PHE A 52 5.85 0.46 3.41
N HIS A 53 6.12 1.74 3.64
CA HIS A 53 6.71 2.63 2.64
C HIS A 53 8.15 2.28 2.26
N GLY A 54 8.89 1.54 3.09
CA GLY A 54 10.23 1.05 2.76
C GLY A 54 10.21 -0.09 1.73
N ARG A 55 9.16 -0.92 1.76
CA ARG A 55 9.06 -2.11 0.89
C ARG A 55 8.07 -1.95 -0.26
N PHE A 56 7.01 -1.18 -0.05
CA PHE A 56 5.88 -1.08 -0.94
C PHE A 56 5.57 0.36 -1.32
N VAL A 57 5.10 0.54 -2.54
CA VAL A 57 4.60 1.82 -3.03
C VAL A 57 3.32 1.63 -3.83
N THR A 58 2.55 2.70 -3.92
CA THR A 58 1.37 2.79 -4.76
C THR A 58 1.54 3.94 -5.74
N LEU A 59 0.71 3.99 -6.78
CA LEU A 59 0.69 5.15 -7.68
C LEU A 59 0.39 6.47 -6.94
N THR A 60 -0.41 6.43 -5.87
CA THR A 60 -0.68 7.62 -5.03
C THR A 60 0.56 8.03 -4.25
N THR A 61 1.26 7.07 -3.65
CA THR A 61 2.53 7.32 -2.94
C THR A 61 3.59 7.88 -3.90
N LEU A 62 3.79 7.26 -5.06
CA LEU A 62 4.75 7.73 -6.06
C LEU A 62 4.40 9.13 -6.58
N SER A 63 3.12 9.42 -6.81
CA SER A 63 2.69 10.76 -7.23
C SER A 63 3.01 11.82 -6.19
N ASN A 64 2.79 11.51 -4.91
CA ASN A 64 3.14 12.42 -3.81
C ASN A 64 4.65 12.59 -3.64
N GLU A 65 5.44 11.52 -3.80
CA GLU A 65 6.90 11.55 -3.63
C GLU A 65 7.62 12.24 -4.80
N THR A 66 7.14 12.06 -6.03
CA THR A 66 7.82 12.55 -7.25
C THR A 66 7.21 13.82 -7.84
N GLY A 67 5.99 14.18 -7.45
CA GLY A 67 5.22 15.26 -8.07
C GLY A 67 4.69 14.94 -9.47
N HIS A 68 4.98 13.76 -10.02
CA HIS A 68 4.46 13.36 -11.33
C HIS A 68 2.99 12.97 -11.27
N HIS A 69 2.29 13.20 -12.40
CA HIS A 69 0.90 12.81 -12.54
C HIS A 69 0.75 11.28 -12.56
N ARG A 70 -0.33 10.79 -11.93
CA ARG A 70 -0.61 9.36 -11.77
C ARG A 70 -0.56 8.56 -13.07
N ASN A 71 -1.08 9.12 -14.17
CA ASN A 71 -1.10 8.44 -15.47
C ASN A 71 0.30 8.32 -16.08
N THR A 72 1.17 9.31 -15.86
CA THR A 72 2.57 9.25 -16.32
C THR A 72 3.30 8.12 -15.60
N LEU A 73 3.17 8.06 -14.27
CA LEU A 73 3.75 7.00 -13.45
C LEU A 73 3.22 5.62 -13.85
N LYS A 74 1.91 5.51 -14.08
CA LYS A 74 1.30 4.26 -14.57
C LYS A 74 1.93 3.81 -15.90
N SER A 75 2.04 4.71 -16.89
CA SER A 75 2.63 4.38 -18.18
C SER A 75 4.10 3.97 -18.06
N LEU A 76 4.89 4.61 -17.18
CA LEU A 76 6.28 4.24 -16.93
C LEU A 76 6.40 2.83 -16.33
N LEU A 77 5.60 2.52 -15.31
CA LEU A 77 5.57 1.18 -14.71
C LEU A 77 5.15 0.11 -15.74
N GLU A 78 4.16 0.40 -16.58
CA GLU A 78 3.71 -0.51 -17.64
C GLU A 78 4.78 -0.72 -18.73
N ALA A 79 5.45 0.35 -19.18
CA ALA A 79 6.52 0.28 -20.16
C ALA A 79 7.72 -0.55 -19.66
N SER A 80 8.03 -0.41 -18.37
CA SER A 80 9.07 -1.17 -17.66
C SER A 80 8.61 -2.54 -17.18
N ARG A 81 7.36 -2.94 -17.49
CA ARG A 81 6.76 -4.23 -17.13
C ARG A 81 6.79 -4.53 -15.63
N VAL A 82 6.70 -3.50 -14.79
CA VAL A 82 6.61 -3.67 -13.34
C VAL A 82 5.24 -4.24 -12.99
N ALA A 83 5.23 -5.44 -12.42
CA ALA A 83 4.01 -6.12 -12.02
C ALA A 83 3.51 -5.61 -10.67
N ARG A 84 2.20 -5.69 -10.45
CA ARG A 84 1.64 -5.50 -9.10
C ARG A 84 2.16 -6.61 -8.19
N PHE A 85 2.36 -6.26 -6.93
CA PHE A 85 2.72 -7.24 -5.92
C PHE A 85 1.58 -8.24 -5.74
N SER A 86 1.94 -9.52 -5.88
CA SER A 86 1.06 -10.66 -5.62
C SER A 86 1.84 -11.74 -4.88
N GLN A 87 1.12 -12.54 -4.10
CA GLN A 87 1.68 -13.71 -3.43
C GLN A 87 0.61 -14.80 -3.35
N ASP A 88 0.96 -16.03 -3.68
CA ASP A 88 0.03 -17.18 -3.74
C ASP A 88 -1.23 -16.86 -4.58
N ASP A 89 -1.03 -16.27 -5.77
CA ASP A 89 -2.10 -15.81 -6.68
C ASP A 89 -3.09 -14.78 -6.10
N ARG A 90 -2.78 -14.19 -4.94
CA ARG A 90 -3.58 -13.11 -4.34
C ARG A 90 -3.08 -11.74 -4.81
N ASP A 91 -3.99 -10.97 -5.41
CA ASP A 91 -3.79 -9.55 -5.71
C ASP A 91 -4.13 -8.71 -4.45
N PHE A 92 -3.21 -7.83 -4.06
CA PHE A 92 -3.36 -6.92 -2.93
C PHE A 92 -3.76 -5.49 -3.35
N GLY A 93 -4.19 -5.32 -4.61
CA GLY A 93 -4.52 -4.06 -5.23
C GLY A 93 -3.33 -3.44 -5.97
N ALA A 94 -3.44 -2.17 -6.32
CA ALA A 94 -2.39 -1.41 -7.04
C ALA A 94 -1.20 -1.05 -6.11
N ASN A 95 -0.59 -2.08 -5.54
CA ASN A 95 0.58 -2.07 -4.68
C ASN A 95 1.76 -2.70 -5.44
N PHE A 96 2.94 -2.12 -5.35
CA PHE A 96 4.13 -2.54 -6.08
C PHE A 96 5.31 -2.66 -5.11
N LEU A 97 6.28 -3.49 -5.44
CA LEU A 97 7.56 -3.47 -4.73
C LEU A 97 8.26 -2.13 -5.02
N ARG A 98 8.72 -1.47 -3.95
CA ARG A 98 9.32 -0.14 -4.04
C ARG A 98 10.55 -0.12 -4.92
N GLU A 99 11.41 -1.12 -4.76
CA GLU A 99 12.65 -1.24 -5.51
C GLU A 99 12.39 -1.30 -7.02
N GLU A 100 11.53 -2.21 -7.46
CA GLU A 100 11.16 -2.36 -8.87
C GLU A 100 10.48 -1.10 -9.44
N ALA A 101 9.57 -0.52 -8.66
CA ALA A 101 8.85 0.67 -9.08
C ALA A 101 9.78 1.87 -9.25
N ILE A 102 10.74 2.09 -8.34
CA ILE A 102 11.68 3.21 -8.43
C ILE A 102 12.67 3.00 -9.56
N ALA A 103 13.19 1.78 -9.74
CA ALA A 103 14.07 1.46 -10.86
C ALA A 103 13.42 1.77 -12.22
N ALA A 104 12.10 1.60 -12.33
CA ALA A 104 11.33 1.89 -13.54
C ALA A 104 11.06 3.39 -13.78
N LEU A 105 11.34 4.27 -12.82
CA LEU A 105 11.13 5.73 -12.96
C LEU A 105 12.42 6.49 -13.34
N GLN A 106 13.56 5.79 -13.46
CA GLN A 106 14.84 6.36 -13.87
C GLN A 106 14.98 6.38 -15.39
#